data_AF-A0A5C6U147-F1
#
_entry.id   AF-A0A5C6U147-F1
#
_cell.length_a   1.000
_cell.length_b   1.000
_cell.length_c   1.000
_cell.angle_alpha   90.00
_cell.angle_beta   90.00
_cell.angle_gamma   90.00
#
_symmetry.space_group_name_H-M   'P 1'
#
loop_
_entity.id
_entity.type
_entity.pdbx_description
1 polymer ?
#
loop_
_entity_poly.entity_id
_entity_poly.type
_entity_poly.pdbx_seq_one_letter_code
_entity_poly.pdbx_strand_id
1 'polypeptide(L)'
;MALLERAQSLAGRHALSASTMAMVEQTWGECLRRAGDLPRALEHKHRALLLYERIDDRRAILKTYGNLSLIYGEAKDFRARATMHSACSPWPRR
;
A
#
# COMPACT_ATOMS: atom_id res chain seq x y z
N MET A 1 -21.43 -2.57 6.90
CA MET A 1 -21.87 -1.25 6.38
C MET A 1 -21.73 -0.12 7.40
N ALA A 2 -22.06 -0.31 8.69
CA ALA A 2 -22.00 0.77 9.70
C ALA A 2 -20.59 1.31 10.04
N LEU A 3 -19.51 0.53 9.89
CA LEU A 3 -18.14 0.99 10.21
C LEU A 3 -17.65 2.03 9.20
N LEU A 4 -17.96 1.83 7.92
CA LEU A 4 -17.57 2.75 6.83
C LEU A 4 -18.34 4.07 6.92
N GLU A 5 -19.63 4.04 7.21
CA GLU A 5 -20.42 5.26 7.43
C GLU A 5 -19.97 6.01 8.69
N ARG A 6 -19.61 5.30 9.75
CA ARG A 6 -19.11 5.92 11.00
C ARG A 6 -17.71 6.52 10.83
N ALA A 7 -16.85 5.89 10.02
CA ALA A 7 -15.57 6.44 9.62
C ALA A 7 -15.72 7.69 8.72
N GLN A 8 -16.66 7.68 7.76
CA GLN A 8 -16.96 8.83 6.90
C GLN A 8 -17.61 9.99 7.68
N SER A 9 -18.49 9.67 8.65
CA SER A 9 -19.11 10.63 9.56
C SER A 9 -18.10 11.34 10.47
N LEU A 10 -17.08 10.62 10.96
CA LEU A 10 -15.99 11.19 11.74
C LEU A 10 -15.02 12.02 10.87
N ALA A 11 -14.79 11.60 9.62
CA ALA A 11 -14.02 12.37 8.64
C ALA A 11 -14.67 13.72 8.28
N GLY A 12 -16.00 13.84 8.38
CA GLY A 12 -16.72 15.11 8.25
C GLY A 12 -16.58 16.05 9.46
N ARG A 13 -16.20 15.54 10.64
CA ARG A 13 -16.08 16.31 11.90
C ARG A 13 -14.67 16.79 12.19
N HIS A 14 -13.67 16.11 11.67
CA HIS A 14 -12.28 16.56 11.63
C HIS A 14 -11.89 16.64 10.17
N ALA A 15 -11.99 17.82 9.55
CA ALA A 15 -11.39 18.07 8.24
C ALA A 15 -9.86 18.04 8.37
N LEU A 16 -9.30 16.85 8.61
CA LEU A 16 -7.87 16.60 8.42
C LEU A 16 -7.58 16.99 6.98
N SER A 17 -6.58 17.85 6.80
CA SER A 17 -6.20 18.28 5.46
C SER A 17 -5.95 17.05 4.59
N ALA A 18 -6.35 17.09 3.32
CA ALA A 18 -6.11 15.97 2.40
C ALA A 18 -4.61 15.58 2.37
N SER A 19 -3.71 16.53 2.62
CA SER A 19 -2.28 16.30 2.83
C SER A 19 -1.98 15.43 4.05
N THR A 20 -2.61 15.69 5.20
CA THR A 20 -2.46 14.87 6.41
C THR A 20 -2.96 13.45 6.18
N MET A 21 -4.13 13.29 5.54
CA MET A 21 -4.66 11.96 5.21
C MET A 21 -3.72 11.22 4.24
N ALA A 22 -3.20 11.91 3.23
CA ALA A 22 -2.25 11.33 2.28
C ALA A 22 -0.97 10.86 2.99
N MET A 23 -0.46 11.63 3.95
CA MET A 23 0.72 11.27 4.73
C MET A 23 0.49 10.04 5.62
N VAL A 24 -0.69 9.93 6.22
CA VAL A 24 -1.08 8.76 7.03
C VAL A 24 -1.16 7.51 6.15
N GLU A 25 -1.85 7.61 5.00
CA GLU A 25 -1.92 6.52 4.00
C GLU A 25 -0.52 6.12 3.52
N GLN A 26 0.37 7.10 3.28
CA GLN A 26 1.72 6.81 2.83
C GLN A 26 2.55 6.08 3.90
N THR A 27 2.44 6.49 5.17
CA THR A 27 3.14 5.86 6.30
C THR A 27 2.60 4.46 6.55
N TRP A 28 1.28 4.28 6.53
CA TRP A 28 0.65 2.99 6.74
C TRP A 28 1.06 1.98 5.65
N GLY A 29 1.07 2.40 4.39
CA GLY A 29 1.56 1.56 3.29
C GLY A 29 3.03 1.16 3.45
N GLU A 30 3.86 2.04 4.02
CA GLU A 30 5.26 1.71 4.33
C GLU A 30 5.39 0.69 5.47
N CYS A 31 4.59 0.84 6.54
CA CYS A 31 4.55 -0.12 7.63
C CYS A 31 4.14 -1.51 7.14
N LEU A 32 3.09 -1.59 6.29
CA LEU A 32 2.62 -2.85 5.72
C LEU A 32 3.65 -3.49 4.78
N ARG A 33 4.34 -2.69 3.96
CA ARG A 33 5.43 -3.18 3.10
C ARG A 33 6.51 -3.85 3.96
N ARG A 34 6.94 -3.20 5.03
CA ARG A 34 7.93 -3.77 5.97
C ARG A 34 7.44 -5.01 6.69
N ALA A 35 6.13 -5.14 6.92
CA ALA A 35 5.51 -6.34 7.46
C ALA A 35 5.35 -7.47 6.42
N GLY A 36 5.69 -7.24 5.14
CA GLY A 36 5.54 -8.20 4.05
C GLY A 36 4.13 -8.31 3.47
N ASP A 37 3.18 -7.52 3.96
CA ASP A 37 1.81 -7.44 3.44
C ASP A 37 1.76 -6.49 2.23
N LEU A 38 2.40 -6.93 1.15
CA LEU A 38 2.55 -6.15 -0.08
C LEU A 38 1.21 -5.76 -0.76
N PRO A 39 0.17 -6.62 -0.79
CA PRO A 39 -1.13 -6.24 -1.36
C PRO A 39 -1.77 -5.05 -0.65
N ARG A 40 -1.82 -5.08 0.69
CA ARG A 40 -2.40 -3.97 1.45
C ARG A 40 -1.49 -2.74 1.40
N ALA A 41 -0.17 -2.92 1.34
CA ALA A 41 0.75 -1.81 1.13
C ALA A 41 0.44 -1.04 -0.17
N LEU A 42 0.15 -1.74 -1.27
CA LEU A 42 -0.23 -1.13 -2.56
C LEU A 42 -1.52 -0.32 -2.44
N GLU A 43 -2.56 -0.85 -1.80
CA GLU A 43 -3.82 -0.13 -1.61
C GLU A 43 -3.62 1.22 -0.91
N HIS A 44 -2.87 1.22 0.19
CA HIS A 44 -2.58 2.43 0.97
C HIS A 44 -1.71 3.42 0.17
N LYS A 45 -0.72 2.96 -0.60
CA LYS A 45 0.08 3.85 -1.47
C LYS A 45 -0.76 4.45 -2.60
N HIS A 46 -1.71 3.72 -3.19
CA HIS A 46 -2.63 4.28 -4.18
C HIS A 46 -3.62 5.30 -3.60
N ARG A 47 -4.14 5.07 -2.39
CA ARG A 47 -4.97 6.07 -1.69
C ARG A 47 -4.17 7.36 -1.40
N ALA A 48 -2.92 7.24 -0.98
CA ALA A 48 -2.03 8.39 -0.79
C ALA A 48 -1.83 9.15 -2.11
N LEU A 49 -1.61 8.43 -3.23
CA LEU A 49 -1.44 9.03 -4.55
C LEU A 49 -2.65 9.86 -4.97
N LEU A 50 -3.86 9.30 -4.87
CA LEU A 50 -5.11 10.01 -5.21
C LEU A 50 -5.30 11.29 -4.38
N LEU A 51 -4.92 11.25 -3.09
CA LEU A 51 -5.01 12.41 -2.23
C LEU A 51 -3.96 13.48 -2.57
N TYR A 52 -2.74 13.07 -2.92
CA TYR A 52 -1.69 13.99 -3.37
C TYR A 52 -2.00 14.61 -4.74
N GLU A 53 -2.61 13.87 -5.66
CA GLU A 53 -3.12 14.37 -6.95
C GLU A 53 -4.24 15.40 -6.74
N ARG A 54 -5.16 15.15 -5.81
CA ARG A 54 -6.25 16.08 -5.50
C ARG A 54 -5.75 17.44 -4.97
N ILE A 55 -4.59 17.47 -4.33
CA ILE A 55 -3.99 18.71 -3.81
C ILE A 55 -2.81 19.24 -4.67
N ASP A 56 -2.57 18.64 -5.85
CA ASP A 56 -1.46 18.94 -6.76
C ASP A 56 -0.05 18.95 -6.09
N ASP A 57 0.17 18.09 -5.10
CA ASP A 57 1.49 17.94 -4.46
C ASP A 57 2.40 17.05 -5.32
N ARG A 58 2.99 17.65 -6.35
CA ARG A 58 3.87 16.97 -7.32
C ARG A 58 5.07 16.28 -6.67
N ARG A 59 5.61 16.83 -5.58
CA ARG A 59 6.75 16.23 -4.86
C ARG A 59 6.32 14.94 -4.17
N ALA A 60 5.16 14.98 -3.50
CA ALA A 60 4.62 13.81 -2.84
C ALA A 60 4.15 12.73 -3.82
N ILE A 61 3.64 13.11 -4.99
CA ILE A 61 3.30 12.20 -6.09
C ILE A 61 4.55 11.41 -6.54
N LEU A 62 5.64 12.11 -6.87
CA LEU A 62 6.90 11.46 -7.28
C LEU A 62 7.45 10.52 -6.20
N LYS A 63 7.44 10.96 -4.94
CA LYS A 63 7.83 10.11 -3.81
C LYS A 63 6.96 8.85 -3.71
N THR A 64 5.66 8.98 -3.94
CA THR A 64 4.71 7.86 -3.87
C THR A 64 4.95 6.87 -5.00
N TYR A 65 5.26 7.33 -6.21
CA TYR A 65 5.71 6.45 -7.30
C TYR A 65 7.01 5.71 -6.98
N GLY A 66 7.99 6.37 -6.36
CA GLY A 66 9.21 5.69 -5.89
C GLY A 66 8.92 4.55 -4.92
N ASN A 67 8.01 4.77 -3.97
CA ASN A 67 7.58 3.74 -3.03
C ASN A 67 6.82 2.59 -3.72
N LEU A 68 5.94 2.90 -4.68
CA LEU A 68 5.22 1.87 -5.44
C LEU A 68 6.19 0.97 -6.22
N SER A 69 7.21 1.55 -6.85
CA SER A 69 8.24 0.79 -7.56
C SER A 69 8.98 -0.19 -6.66
N LEU A 70 9.28 0.20 -5.41
CA LEU A 70 9.89 -0.70 -4.42
C LEU A 70 8.96 -1.89 -4.09
N ILE A 71 7.67 -1.62 -3.84
CA ILE A 71 6.69 -2.66 -3.53
C ILE A 71 6.52 -3.63 -4.70
N TYR A 72 6.47 -3.12 -5.94
CA TYR A 72 6.41 -3.99 -7.13
C TYR A 72 7.67 -4.83 -7.31
N GLY A 73 8.84 -4.31 -6.97
CA GLY A 73 10.09 -5.08 -6.93
C GLY A 73 10.00 -6.23 -5.94
N GLU A 74 9.62 -5.92 -4.69
CA GLU A 74 9.46 -6.92 -3.63
C GLU A 74 8.42 -7.98 -3.98
N ALA A 75 7.31 -7.59 -4.61
CA ALA A 75 6.26 -8.53 -5.01
C ALA A 75 6.75 -9.53 -6.06
N LYS A 76 7.63 -9.10 -6.99
CA LYS A 76 8.27 -9.98 -7.96
C LYS A 76 9.22 -10.97 -7.26
N ASP A 77 10.03 -10.49 -6.33
CA ASP A 77 10.97 -11.34 -5.58
C ASP A 77 10.25 -12.36 -4.69
N PHE A 78 9.18 -11.94 -4.01
CA PHE A 78 8.31 -12.85 -3.24
C PHE A 78 7.70 -13.94 -4.13
N ARG A 79 7.22 -13.58 -5.33
CA ARG A 79 6.65 -14.55 -6.28
C ARG A 79 7.71 -15.53 -6.80
N ALA A 80 8.92 -15.05 -7.09
CA ALA A 80 10.04 -15.90 -7.51
C ALA A 80 10.39 -16.92 -6.42
N ARG A 81 10.52 -16.49 -5.16
CA ARG A 81 10.81 -17.35 -4.01
C ARG A 81 9.70 -18.37 -3.73
N ALA A 82 8.43 -17.96 -3.81
CA ALA A 82 7.30 -18.87 -3.62
C ALA A 82 7.28 -19.99 -4.68
N THR A 83 7.58 -19.64 -5.93
CA THR A 83 7.68 -20.61 -7.03
C THR A 83 8.82 -21.59 -6.78
N MET A 84 10.00 -21.12 -6.39
CA MET A 84 11.16 -21.95 -6.09
C MET A 84 10.94 -22.87 -4.88
N HIS A 85 10.26 -22.39 -3.84
CA HIS A 85 9.86 -23.22 -2.70
C HIS A 85 8.88 -24.32 -3.12
N SER A 86 7.86 -24.00 -3.93
CA SER A 86 6.90 -24.98 -4.42
C SER A 86 7.53 -26.06 -5.31
N ALA A 87 8.56 -25.70 -6.09
CA ALA A 87 9.33 -26.63 -6.92
C ALA A 87 10.30 -27.52 -6.10
N CYS A 88 10.65 -27.11 -4.88
CA CYS A 88 11.54 -27.85 -3.98
C CYS A 88 10.79 -28.81 -3.03
N SER A 89 9.46 -28.72 -2.96
CA SER A 89 8.62 -29.77 -2.35
C SER A 89 8.90 -31.07 -3.11
N PRO A 90 9.38 -32.14 -2.45
CA PRO A 90 9.89 -33.32 -3.14
C PRO A 90 8.79 -33.88 -4.03
N TRP A 91 9.13 -34.09 -5.31
CA TRP A 91 8.35 -34.88 -6.25
C TRP A 91 7.69 -36.05 -5.51
N PRO A 92 6.37 -36.30 -5.70
CA PRO A 92 5.75 -37.48 -5.10
C PRO A 92 6.53 -38.68 -5.64
N ARG A 93 7.27 -39.35 -4.74
CA ARG A 93 7.98 -40.58 -5.04
C ARG A 93 6.93 -41.55 -5.59
N ARG A 94 7.01 -41.85 -6.89
CA ARG A 94 6.44 -43.08 -7.46
C ARG A 94 7.52 -44.14 -7.43
#